data_AF-A0A9K3JIQ4-F1
#
_entry.id   AF-A0A9K3JIQ4-F1
#
_cell.length_a   1.000
_cell.length_b   1.000
_cell.length_c   1.000
_cell.angle_alpha   90.00
_cell.angle_beta   90.00
_cell.angle_gamma   90.00
#
_symmetry.space_group_name_H-M   'P 1'
#
loop_
_entity.id
_entity.type
_entity.pdbx_description
1 polymer ?
#
loop_
_entity_poly.entity_id
_entity_poly.type
_entity_poly.pdbx_seq_one_letter_code
_entity_poly.pdbx_strand_id
1 'polypeptide(L)'
;MKLLGYKPDYGSILHDMDLEKEDDLGQHSEKLVIAFALMNTADCVPIRIMKNLRVCNDCYVAIKYISAIKKRDIIVRDVDVEITGKML
;
A
#
# COMPACT_ATOMS: atom_id res chain seq x y z
N MET A 1 10.72 3.56 -1.58
CA MET A 1 10.41 2.48 -0.63
C MET A 1 11.61 1.55 -0.41
N LYS A 2 12.17 0.91 -1.46
CA LYS A 2 13.32 -0.04 -1.34
C LYS A 2 14.51 0.50 -0.53
N LEU A 3 14.87 1.78 -0.71
CA LEU A 3 15.95 2.45 0.05
C LEU A 3 15.71 2.54 1.57
N LEU A 4 14.45 2.42 2.03
CA LEU A 4 14.07 2.42 3.44
C LEU A 4 13.90 1.00 4.00
N GLY A 5 14.27 -0.03 3.23
CA GLY A 5 14.19 -1.43 3.68
C GLY A 5 12.87 -2.13 3.35
N TYR A 6 11.96 -1.51 2.59
CA TYR A 6 10.79 -2.20 2.06
C TYR A 6 11.24 -3.33 1.11
N LYS A 7 10.86 -4.56 1.46
CA LYS A 7 11.05 -5.76 0.65
C LYS A 7 9.68 -6.29 0.24
N PRO A 8 9.40 -6.40 -1.07
CA PRO A 8 8.14 -6.97 -1.53
C PRO A 8 7.97 -8.40 -1.03
N ASP A 9 6.78 -8.75 -0.57
CA ASP A 9 6.44 -10.12 -0.18
C ASP A 9 5.75 -10.83 -1.35
N TYR A 10 6.49 -11.69 -2.04
CA TYR A 10 6.00 -12.47 -3.18
C TYR A 10 5.22 -13.73 -2.77
N GLY A 11 5.14 -14.05 -1.47
CA GLY A 11 4.46 -15.25 -0.99
C GLY A 11 2.95 -15.29 -1.29
N SER A 12 2.35 -14.15 -1.63
CA SER A 12 0.95 -14.05 -2.05
C SER A 12 0.71 -14.32 -3.54
N ILE A 13 1.75 -14.51 -4.35
CA ILE A 13 1.62 -14.68 -5.81
C ILE A 13 1.81 -16.15 -6.15
N LEU A 14 0.77 -16.79 -6.65
CA LEU A 14 0.74 -18.23 -6.99
C LEU A 14 1.42 -18.57 -8.33
N HIS A 15 2.03 -17.60 -9.03
CA HIS A 15 2.62 -17.79 -10.36
C HIS A 15 4.15 -17.82 -10.31
N ASP A 16 4.76 -18.93 -10.76
CA ASP A 16 6.21 -19.16 -10.81
C ASP A 16 6.91 -18.45 -11.98
N MET A 17 6.70 -17.14 -12.13
CA MET A 17 7.46 -16.31 -13.07
C MET A 17 8.00 -15.07 -12.36
N ASP A 18 9.29 -15.11 -11.98
CA ASP A 18 9.92 -14.10 -11.13
C ASP A 18 9.88 -12.66 -11.68
N LEU A 19 9.80 -12.49 -13.00
CA LEU A 19 9.72 -11.16 -13.62
C LEU A 19 8.33 -10.52 -13.54
N GLU A 20 7.25 -11.31 -13.52
CA GLU A 20 5.87 -10.78 -13.44
C GLU A 20 5.45 -10.48 -11.99
N LYS A 21 6.14 -11.09 -11.02
CA LYS A 21 5.82 -10.95 -9.59
C LYS A 21 5.99 -9.52 -9.05
N GLU A 22 6.99 -8.75 -9.53
CA GLU A 22 7.13 -7.34 -9.11
C GLU A 22 6.04 -6.44 -9.71
N ASP A 23 5.69 -6.66 -10.96
CA ASP A 23 4.63 -5.92 -11.65
C ASP A 23 3.26 -6.22 -11.04
N ASP A 24 2.98 -7.49 -10.69
CA ASP A 24 1.74 -7.91 -10.06
C ASP A 24 1.55 -7.25 -8.67
N LEU A 25 2.58 -7.28 -7.81
CA LEU A 25 2.56 -6.55 -6.52
C LEU A 25 2.44 -5.04 -6.71
N GLY A 26 2.98 -4.48 -7.79
CA GLY A 26 2.85 -3.06 -8.13
C GLY A 26 1.43 -2.67 -8.56
N GLN A 27 0.71 -3.61 -9.18
CA GLN A 27 -0.63 -3.44 -9.73
C GLN A 27 -1.76 -3.73 -8.73
N HIS A 28 -1.43 -4.10 -7.49
CA HIS A 28 -2.42 -4.20 -6.44
C HIS A 28 -3.22 -2.89 -6.31
N SER A 29 -4.55 -3.03 -6.35
CA SER A 29 -5.51 -1.91 -6.34
C SER A 29 -5.24 -0.88 -5.25
N GLU A 30 -4.76 -1.31 -4.08
CA GLU A 30 -4.47 -0.46 -2.93
C GLU A 30 -3.35 0.54 -3.25
N LYS A 31 -2.25 0.07 -3.87
CA LYS A 31 -1.13 0.94 -4.22
C LYS A 31 -1.52 1.92 -5.31
N LEU A 32 -2.30 1.47 -6.29
CA LEU A 32 -2.80 2.34 -7.37
C LEU A 32 -3.74 3.43 -6.84
N VAL A 33 -4.70 3.07 -5.98
CA VAL A 33 -5.63 4.03 -5.38
C VAL A 33 -4.88 5.03 -4.49
N ILE A 34 -3.87 4.59 -3.73
CA ILE A 34 -3.03 5.50 -2.93
C ILE A 34 -2.22 6.43 -3.82
N ALA A 35 -1.60 5.92 -4.89
CA ALA A 35 -0.87 6.75 -5.83
C ALA A 35 -1.78 7.80 -6.47
N PHE A 36 -2.96 7.39 -6.91
CA PHE A 36 -3.97 8.29 -7.46
C PHE A 36 -4.41 9.34 -6.44
N ALA A 37 -4.71 8.94 -5.21
CA ALA A 37 -5.10 9.86 -4.14
C ALA A 37 -4.00 10.88 -3.86
N LEU A 38 -2.74 10.46 -3.75
CA LEU A 38 -1.59 11.34 -3.54
C LEU A 38 -1.41 12.38 -4.66
N MET A 39 -1.70 12.02 -5.92
CA MET A 39 -1.61 12.94 -7.05
C MET A 39 -2.76 13.96 -7.10
N ASN A 40 -3.94 13.60 -6.59
CA ASN A 40 -5.17 14.37 -6.79
C ASN A 40 -5.67 15.10 -5.54
N THR A 41 -4.93 15.02 -4.43
CA THR A 41 -5.35 15.65 -3.18
C THR A 41 -4.21 16.47 -2.59
N ALA A 42 -4.56 17.64 -2.04
CA ALA A 42 -3.59 18.56 -1.47
C ALA A 42 -2.72 17.91 -0.40
N ASP A 43 -1.47 18.37 -0.30
CA ASP A 43 -0.57 17.95 0.77
C ASP A 43 -1.21 18.17 2.14
N CYS A 44 -0.89 17.28 3.09
CA CYS A 44 -1.41 17.25 4.46
C CYS A 44 -2.89 16.81 4.63
N VAL A 45 -3.66 16.54 3.57
CA VAL A 45 -5.03 16.00 3.72
C VAL A 45 -5.00 14.49 3.98
N PRO A 46 -5.61 13.92 5.02
CA PRO A 46 -5.59 12.47 5.23
C PRO A 46 -6.22 11.70 4.05
N ILE A 47 -5.63 10.57 3.66
CA ILE A 47 -6.18 9.67 2.63
C ILE A 47 -6.95 8.56 3.32
N ARG A 48 -8.20 8.33 2.92
CA ARG A 48 -9.07 7.27 3.47
C ARG A 48 -9.52 6.34 2.36
N ILE A 49 -9.28 5.04 2.53
CA ILE A 49 -9.62 4.00 1.56
C ILE A 49 -10.45 2.93 2.26
N MET A 50 -11.54 2.51 1.62
CA MET A 50 -12.34 1.36 2.05
C MET A 50 -12.25 0.27 1.00
N LYS A 51 -11.88 -0.94 1.42
CA LYS A 51 -11.81 -2.13 0.56
C LYS A 51 -12.70 -3.21 1.15
N ASN A 52 -13.59 -3.77 0.34
CA ASN A 52 -14.44 -4.90 0.77
C ASN A 52 -13.72 -6.25 0.66
N LEU A 53 -12.43 -6.24 0.36
CA LEU A 53 -11.58 -7.42 0.27
C LEU A 53 -10.39 -7.23 1.20
N ARG A 54 -9.86 -8.33 1.72
CA ARG A 54 -8.65 -8.33 2.54
C ARG A 54 -7.49 -7.65 1.81
N VAL A 55 -6.74 -6.84 2.53
CA VAL A 55 -5.48 -6.26 2.05
C VAL A 55 -4.39 -7.31 2.21
N CYS A 56 -3.61 -7.53 1.15
CA CYS A 56 -2.51 -8.49 1.23
C CYS A 56 -1.40 -7.97 2.17
N ASN A 57 -0.57 -8.89 2.66
CA ASN A 57 0.54 -8.56 3.58
C ASN A 57 1.50 -7.52 2.98
N ASP A 58 1.83 -7.66 1.70
CA ASP A 58 2.70 -6.71 1.00
C ASP A 58 2.12 -5.29 0.95
N CYS A 59 0.84 -5.15 0.60
CA CYS A 59 0.15 -3.86 0.59
C CYS A 59 0.07 -3.26 1.99
N TYR A 60 -0.19 -4.07 3.02
CA TYR A 60 -0.23 -3.61 4.41
C TYR A 60 1.10 -2.96 4.83
N VAL A 61 2.23 -3.57 4.46
CA VAL A 61 3.57 -3.02 4.71
C VAL A 61 3.83 -1.79 3.83
N ALA A 62 3.50 -1.86 2.54
CA ALA A 62 3.69 -0.75 1.60
C ALA A 62 2.96 0.52 2.05
N ILE A 63 1.71 0.41 2.52
CA ILE A 63 0.91 1.53 3.04
C ILE A 63 1.66 2.29 4.13
N LYS A 64 2.27 1.57 5.09
CA LYS A 64 3.04 2.17 6.20
C LYS A 64 4.25 2.95 5.67
N TYR A 65 4.99 2.36 4.73
CA TYR A 65 6.13 3.04 4.11
C TYR A 65 5.70 4.28 3.31
N ILE A 66 4.62 4.18 2.54
CA ILE A 66 4.12 5.30 1.74
C ILE A 66 3.70 6.45 2.67
N SER A 67 2.96 6.15 3.74
CA SER A 67 2.56 7.13 4.75
C SER A 67 3.78 7.84 5.37
N ALA A 68 4.80 7.08 5.78
CA ALA A 68 6.03 7.64 6.35
C ALA A 68 6.81 8.51 5.35
N ILE A 69 6.96 8.06 4.10
CA ILE A 69 7.69 8.79 3.04
C ILE A 69 6.97 10.09 2.68
N LYS A 70 5.64 10.03 2.53
CA LYS A 70 4.82 11.17 2.12
C LYS A 70 4.42 12.05 3.30
N LYS A 71 4.80 11.68 4.53
CA LYS A 71 4.44 12.35 5.79
C LYS A 71 2.95 12.66 5.85
N ARG A 72 2.14 11.62 5.58
CA ARG A 72 0.70 11.78 5.36
C ARG A 72 -0.05 10.61 5.97
N ASP A 73 -1.14 10.92 6.67
CA ASP A 73 -2.00 9.90 7.27
C ASP A 73 -2.74 9.15 6.16
N ILE A 74 -2.55 7.83 6.13
CA ILE A 74 -3.26 6.92 5.23
C ILE A 74 -4.01 5.91 6.08
N ILE A 75 -5.33 5.93 5.98
CA ILE A 75 -6.24 5.08 6.73
C ILE A 75 -6.90 4.14 5.73
N VAL A 76 -6.62 2.85 5.83
CA VAL A 76 -7.22 1.82 4.98
C VAL A 76 -8.05 0.90 5.85
N ARG A 77 -9.34 0.80 5.56
CA ARG A 77 -10.22 -0.17 6.21
C ARG A 77 -10.50 -1.31 5.25
N ASP A 78 -10.21 -2.53 5.68
CA ASP A 78 -10.58 -3.74 4.97
C ASP A 78 -11.58 -4.60 5.76
N VAL A 79 -11.80 -5.83 5.32
CA VAL A 79 -12.74 -6.77 5.97
C VAL A 79 -12.28 -7.27 7.34
N ASP A 80 -10.98 -7.24 7.63
CA ASP A 80 -10.40 -7.82 8.84
C ASP A 80 -9.95 -6.74 9.84
N VAL A 81 -9.29 -5.66 9.37
CA VAL A 81 -8.60 -4.69 10.23
C VAL A 81 -8.62 -3.27 9.64
N GLU A 82 -8.57 -2.26 10.52
CA GLU A 82 -8.23 -0.89 10.15
C GLU A 82 -6.70 -0.69 10.16
N ILE A 83 -6.11 -0.44 9.00
CA ILE A 83 -4.71 -0.11 8.82
C ILE A 83 -4.54 1.40 8.99
N THR A 84 -3.88 1.83 10.07
CA THR A 84 -3.48 3.23 10.24
C THR A 84 -1.99 3.37 9.96
N GLY A 85 -1.64 3.96 8.81
CA GLY A 85 -0.33 4.55 8.61
C GLY A 85 -0.31 5.89 9.33
N LYS A 86 0.09 5.89 10.61
CA LYS A 86 0.35 7.12 11.37
C LYS A 86 1.85 7.42 11.33
N MET A 87 2.17 8.71 11.26
CA MET A 87 3.52 9.21 11.49
C MET A 87 3.95 8.81 12.91
N LEU A 88 5.04 8.03 13.03
CA LEU A 88 5.75 7.83 14.30
C LEU A 88 6.58 9.07 14.62
#